data_AF-A0A0C4WTX8-F1
#
_entry.id   AF-A0A0C4WTX8-F1
#
_cell.length_a   1.000
_cell.length_b   1.000
_cell.length_c   1.000
_cell.angle_alpha   90.00
_cell.angle_beta   90.00
_cell.angle_gamma   90.00
#
_symmetry.space_group_name_H-M   'P 1'
#
loop_
_entity.id
_entity.type
_entity.pdbx_description
1 polymer ?
#
loop_
_entity_poly.entity_id
_entity_poly.type
_entity_poly.pdbx_seq_one_letter_code
_entity_poly.pdbx_strand_id
1 'polypeptide(L)' 'MTTYTGHRVEDHEDFILEQLLPLIVDYAGASDTPTEVVTFAVFLTLATILQAKGLSRDVLVRAIDAARLQTHEALESVQ' A
#
# COMPACT_ATOMS: atom_id res chain seq x y z
N MET A 1 -21.17 -15.62 -15.79
CA MET A 1 -20.92 -14.38 -15.04
C MET A 1 -19.47 -14.37 -14.60
N THR A 2 -18.63 -13.67 -15.32
CA THR A 2 -17.22 -13.43 -14.96
C THR A 2 -17.17 -12.11 -14.21
N THR A 3 -17.21 -12.13 -12.87
CA THR A 3 -16.99 -10.95 -12.04
C THR A 3 -15.51 -10.60 -12.09
N TYR A 4 -15.11 -9.91 -13.15
CA TYR A 4 -13.90 -9.12 -13.16
C TYR A 4 -14.19 -7.86 -12.32
N THR A 5 -13.65 -7.79 -11.11
CA THR A 5 -13.96 -6.70 -10.15
C THR A 5 -12.95 -5.56 -10.16
N GLY A 6 -12.02 -5.53 -11.14
CA GLY A 6 -11.14 -4.40 -11.43
C GLY A 6 -10.77 -3.53 -10.23
N HIS A 7 -10.16 -4.09 -9.18
CA HIS A 7 -9.69 -3.31 -8.03
C HIS A 7 -8.37 -2.61 -8.40
N ARG A 8 -8.44 -1.69 -9.36
CA ARG A 8 -7.30 -0.87 -9.76
C ARG A 8 -7.06 0.15 -8.65
N VAL A 9 -5.81 0.29 -8.25
CA VAL A 9 -5.42 1.30 -7.25
C VAL A 9 -5.75 2.70 -7.78
N GLU A 10 -5.64 2.86 -9.09
CA GLU A 10 -5.94 4.08 -9.85
C GLU A 10 -7.40 4.53 -9.68
N ASP A 11 -8.35 3.59 -9.52
CA ASP A 11 -9.78 3.94 -9.33
C ASP A 11 -10.06 4.53 -7.93
N HIS A 12 -9.07 4.46 -7.03
CA HIS A 12 -9.14 4.94 -5.66
C HIS A 12 -7.97 5.87 -5.31
N GLU A 13 -7.24 6.37 -6.31
CA GLU A 13 -6.03 7.18 -6.13
C GLU A 13 -6.31 8.45 -5.31
N ASP A 14 -7.35 9.20 -5.66
CA ASP A 14 -7.75 10.42 -4.93
C ASP A 14 -8.04 10.13 -3.45
N PHE A 15 -8.73 9.02 -3.14
CA PHE A 15 -8.98 8.63 -1.75
C PHE A 15 -7.68 8.27 -1.03
N ILE A 16 -6.79 7.53 -1.70
CA ILE A 16 -5.53 7.10 -1.10
C ILE A 16 -4.63 8.31 -0.80
N LEU A 17 -4.43 9.19 -1.79
CA LEU A 17 -3.51 10.32 -1.70
C LEU A 17 -4.05 11.47 -0.86
N GLU A 18 -5.33 11.82 -1.02
CA GLU A 18 -5.90 13.03 -0.42
C GLU A 18 -6.59 12.78 0.92
N GLN A 19 -6.87 11.52 1.28
CA GLN A 19 -7.57 11.20 2.52
C GLN A 19 -6.81 10.19 3.38
N LEU A 20 -6.50 9.00 2.84
CA LEU A 20 -5.92 7.93 3.64
C LEU A 20 -4.49 8.25 4.10
N LEU A 21 -3.62 8.71 3.20
CA LEU A 21 -2.24 9.05 3.56
C LEU A 21 -2.15 10.20 4.58
N PRO A 22 -2.87 11.33 4.41
CA PRO A 22 -2.92 12.38 5.42
C PRO A 22 -3.38 11.87 6.78
N LEU A 23 -4.42 11.03 6.85
CA LEU A 23 -4.90 10.46 8.11
C LEU A 23 -3.83 9.64 8.84
N ILE A 24 -3.02 8.87 8.11
CA ILE A 24 -1.91 8.09 8.69
C ILE A 24 -0.82 9.03 9.22
N VAL A 25 -0.44 10.04 8.44
CA VAL A 25 0.61 11.01 8.80
C VAL A 25 0.19 11.87 9.99
N ASP A 26 -1.05 12.36 10.00
CA ASP A 26 -1.60 13.18 11.09
C ASP A 26 -1.66 12.38 12.40
N TYR A 27 -2.09 11.12 12.34
CA TYR A 27 -2.08 10.24 13.50
C TYR A 27 -0.65 10.04 14.02
N ALA A 28 0.29 9.72 13.13
CA ALA A 28 1.70 9.51 13.48
C ALA A 28 2.30 10.76 14.18
N GLY A 29 2.04 11.95 13.63
CA GLY A 29 2.47 13.21 14.22
C GLY A 29 1.83 13.50 15.57
N ALA A 30 0.53 13.23 15.72
CA ALA A 30 -0.19 13.44 16.99
C ALA A 30 0.23 12.44 18.09
N SER A 31 0.67 11.24 17.72
CA SER A 31 1.09 10.19 18.67
C SER A 31 2.60 10.12 18.89
N ASP A 32 3.38 11.04 18.32
CA ASP A 32 4.85 11.05 18.34
C ASP A 32 5.45 9.70 17.88
N THR A 33 4.76 9.02 16.96
CA THR A 33 5.16 7.71 16.44
C THR A 33 5.71 7.89 15.03
N PRO A 34 6.83 7.24 14.66
CA PRO A 34 7.33 7.33 13.30
C PRO A 34 6.28 6.89 12.27
N THR A 35 6.11 7.65 11.19
CA THR A 35 5.10 7.42 10.15
C THR A 35 5.22 6.02 9.54
N GLU A 36 6.44 5.51 9.37
CA GLU A 36 6.70 4.17 8.87
C GLU A 36 6.15 3.07 9.79
N VAL A 37 6.18 3.29 11.11
CA VAL A 37 5.65 2.32 12.10
C VAL A 37 4.13 2.27 12.00
N VAL A 38 3.46 3.42 11.94
CA VAL A 38 2.00 3.51 11.80
C VAL A 38 1.57 2.92 10.46
N THR A 39 2.27 3.27 9.38
CA THR A 39 2.00 2.76 8.03
C THR A 39 2.12 1.24 8.00
N PHE A 40 3.17 0.67 8.62
CA PHE A 40 3.36 -0.77 8.69
C PHE A 40 2.25 -1.47 9.50
N ALA A 41 1.82 -0.88 10.62
CA ALA A 41 0.71 -1.42 11.41
C ALA A 41 -0.61 -1.43 10.63
N VAL A 42 -0.90 -0.35 9.87
CA VAL A 42 -2.05 -0.29 8.96
C VAL A 42 -1.94 -1.38 7.88
N PHE A 43 -0.78 -1.51 7.25
CA PHE A 43 -0.53 -2.54 6.23
C PHE A 43 -0.79 -3.96 6.76
N LEU A 44 -0.26 -4.32 7.94
CA LEU A 44 -0.48 -5.63 8.56
C LEU A 44 -1.97 -5.89 8.86
N THR A 45 -2.67 -4.86 9.32
CA THR A 45 -4.11 -4.94 9.62
C THR A 45 -4.91 -5.19 8.34
N LEU A 46 -4.64 -4.44 7.28
CA LEU A 46 -5.29 -4.63 5.97
C LEU A 46 -4.99 -6.02 5.38
N ALA A 47 -3.73 -6.46 5.44
CA ALA A 47 -3.35 -7.81 5.02
C ALA A 47 -4.08 -8.90 5.81
N THR A 48 -4.31 -8.70 7.10
CA THR A 48 -5.08 -9.62 7.95
C THR A 48 -6.55 -9.68 7.52
N ILE A 49 -7.18 -8.54 7.25
CA ILE A 49 -8.55 -8.46 6.73
C ILE A 49 -8.67 -9.20 5.40
N LEU A 50 -7.72 -9.00 4.48
CA LEU A 50 -7.70 -9.68 3.18
C LEU A 50 -7.54 -11.20 3.32
N GLN A 51 -6.65 -11.66 4.21
CA GLN A 51 -6.51 -13.09 4.50
C GLN A 51 -7.79 -13.69 5.09
N ALA A 52 -8.47 -12.97 6.00
CA ALA A 52 -9.75 -13.38 6.55
C ALA A 52 -10.87 -13.46 5.49
N LYS A 53 -10.73 -12.74 4.36
CA LYS A 53 -11.60 -12.82 3.18
C LYS A 53 -11.19 -13.90 2.18
N GLY A 54 -10.15 -14.68 2.48
CA GLY A 54 -9.73 -15.83 1.69
C GLY A 54 -8.55 -15.57 0.74
N LEU A 55 -7.92 -14.39 0.79
CA LEU A 55 -6.67 -14.18 0.04
C LEU A 55 -5.54 -14.98 0.69
N SER A 56 -4.85 -15.80 -0.09
CA SER A 56 -3.70 -16.53 0.42
C SER A 56 -2.48 -15.61 0.60
N ARG A 57 -1.56 -16.03 1.46
CA ARG A 57 -0.25 -15.39 1.60
C ARG A 57 0.47 -15.21 0.26
N ASP A 58 0.44 -16.24 -0.59
CA ASP A 58 1.13 -16.20 -1.89
C ASP A 58 0.55 -15.13 -2.82
N VAL A 59 -0.77 -14.92 -2.79
CA VAL A 59 -1.43 -13.85 -3.56
C VAL A 59 -0.99 -12.48 -3.04
N LEU A 60 -0.95 -12.30 -1.72
CA LEU A 60 -0.50 -11.03 -1.12
C LEU A 60 0.96 -10.73 -1.42
N VAL A 61 1.85 -11.72 -1.33
CA VAL A 61 3.27 -11.56 -1.68
C VAL A 61 3.42 -11.17 -3.15
N ARG A 62 2.71 -11.85 -4.07
CA ARG A 62 2.73 -11.49 -5.49
C ARG A 62 2.20 -10.09 -5.76
N ALA A 63 1.18 -9.64 -5.04
CA ALA A 63 0.65 -8.29 -5.18
C ALA A 63 1.68 -7.23 -4.73
N ILE A 64 2.39 -7.48 -3.63
CA ILE A 64 3.49 -6.61 -3.16
C ILE A 64 4.62 -6.56 -4.18
N ASP A 65 5.03 -7.72 -4.71
CA ASP A 65 6.08 -7.81 -5.72
C ASP A 65 5.70 -7.04 -7.00
N ALA A 66 4.43 -7.10 -7.41
CA ALA A 66 3.91 -6.36 -8.56
C ALA A 66 3.77 -4.85 -8.30
N ALA A 67 3.54 -4.45 -7.05
CA ALA A 67 3.43 -3.05 -6.65
C ALA A 67 4.78 -2.34 -6.53
N ARG A 68 5.91 -3.06 -6.67
CA ARG A 68 7.23 -2.44 -6.74
C ARG A 68 7.24 -1.42 -7.88
N LEU A 69 7.27 -0.14 -7.52
CA LEU A 69 7.70 0.92 -8.41
C LEU A 69 9.03 0.47 -9.02
N GLN A 70 9.14 0.56 -10.34
CA GLN A 70 10.46 0.59 -10.97
C GLN A 70 11.14 1.83 -10.39
N THR A 71 11.86 1.67 -9.28
CA THR A 71 12.92 2.60 -8.93
C THR A 71 13.80 2.62 -10.16
N HIS A 72 13.65 3.66 -10.97
CA HIS A 72 14.64 4.04 -11.95
C HIS A 72 15.94 4.06 -11.14
N GLU A 73 16.80 3.06 -11.37
CA GLU A 73 18.18 3.17 -10.94
C GLU A 73 18.60 4.54 -11.45
N ALA A 74 18.81 5.49 -10.53
CA ALA A 74 19.39 6.77 -10.88
C ALA A 74 20.58 6.40 -11.75
N LEU A 75 20.59 6.86 -13.00
CA LEU A 75 21.69 6.66 -13.92
C LEU A 75 22.94 7.23 -13.23
N GLU A 76 23.66 6.42 -12.47
CA GLU A 76 25.05 6.68 -12.08
C GLU A 76 25.94 6.40 -13.31
N SER A 77 25.65 7.12 -14.38
CA SER A 77 26.55 7.29 -15.49
C SER A 77 26.28 8.65 -16.10
N VAL A 78 27.16 9.59 -15.78
CA VAL A 78 27.81 10.58 -16.63
C VAL A 78 28.29 11.71 -15.71
N GLN A 79 29.51 11.54 -15.18
CA GLN A 79 30.63 12.47 -15.37
C GLN A 79 31.94 11.85 -14.89
#